data_AF-A0A4Y2X406-F1
#
_entry.id   AF-A0A4Y2X406-F1
#
_cell.length_a   1.000
_cell.length_b   1.000
_cell.length_c   1.000
_cell.angle_alpha   90.00
_cell.angle_beta   90.00
_cell.angle_gamma   90.00
#
_symmetry.space_group_name_H-M   'P 1'
#
loop_
_entity.id
_entity.type
_entity.pdbx_description
1 polymer ?
#
loop_
_entity_poly.entity_id
_entity_poly.type
_entity_poly.pdbx_seq_one_letter_code
_entity_poly.pdbx_strand_id
1 'polypeptide(L)'
;MIKAMKEVNGKNNLAKRPDIKLKNFMDMKFEDFVTNRSALLFKRMSLPDTFLHVDPQIWEHQEDYYKALKIIEGIPVVNDHAERDIALIKEFNGKITHFEDQLEFLLQVIEEHRRVYPDC
;
A
#
# COMPACT_ATOMS: atom_id res chain seq x y z
N MET A 1 14.11 7.68 10.09
CA MET A 1 12.70 7.23 10.06
C MET A 1 11.76 8.14 10.85
N ILE A 2 11.93 8.32 12.18
CA ILE A 2 11.08 9.22 12.99
C ILE A 2 11.06 10.65 12.44
N LYS A 3 12.21 11.15 12.01
CA LYS A 3 12.32 12.48 11.38
C LYS A 3 11.37 12.60 10.17
N ALA A 4 11.39 11.62 9.28
CA ALA A 4 10.49 11.56 8.13
C ALA A 4 9.02 11.44 8.55
N MET A 5 8.72 10.64 9.58
CA MET A 5 7.38 10.53 10.17
C MET A 5 6.88 11.81 10.87
N LYS A 6 7.72 12.83 11.07
CA LYS A 6 7.32 14.13 11.64
C LYS A 6 7.29 15.23 10.58
N GLU A 7 8.26 15.21 9.66
CA GLU A 7 8.55 16.34 8.77
C GLU A 7 8.03 16.12 7.34
N VAL A 8 7.89 14.86 6.88
CA VAL A 8 7.46 14.56 5.51
C VAL A 8 5.95 14.53 5.44
N ASN A 9 5.36 15.51 4.75
CA ASN A 9 3.94 15.55 4.49
C ASN A 9 3.54 14.48 3.46
N GLY A 10 2.67 13.56 3.85
CA GLY A 10 2.07 12.61 2.92
C GLY A 10 1.15 13.30 1.91
N LYS A 11 1.17 12.85 0.65
CA LYS A 11 0.24 13.34 -0.39
C LYS A 11 -1.21 13.15 0.09
N ASN A 12 -2.06 14.17 -0.12
CA ASN A 12 -3.48 14.08 0.21
C ASN A 12 -4.27 13.22 -0.78
N ASN A 13 -3.76 13.10 -2.01
CA ASN A 13 -4.40 12.32 -3.05
C ASN A 13 -4.18 10.83 -2.80
N LEU A 14 -5.28 10.11 -2.64
CA LEU A 14 -5.39 8.66 -2.72
C LEU A 14 -5.18 8.23 -4.18
N ALA A 15 -4.03 8.50 -4.77
CA ALA A 15 -3.72 7.86 -6.04
C ALA A 15 -3.86 6.35 -5.78
N LYS A 16 -4.85 5.71 -6.43
CA LYS A 16 -5.17 4.28 -6.23
C LYS A 16 -3.94 3.40 -6.49
N ARG A 17 -2.94 3.92 -7.22
CA ARG A 17 -1.61 3.35 -7.39
C ARG A 17 -0.51 4.28 -6.88
N PRO A 18 0.48 3.73 -6.15
CA PRO A 18 1.76 4.41 -5.93
C PRO A 18 2.46 4.69 -7.26
N ASP A 19 2.81 5.95 -7.51
CA ASP A 19 3.69 6.34 -8.62
C ASP A 19 5.15 6.10 -8.20
N ILE A 20 5.62 4.87 -8.40
CA ILE A 20 6.99 4.45 -8.07
C ILE A 20 7.79 4.37 -9.37
N LYS A 21 8.75 5.29 -9.54
CA LYS A 21 9.73 5.20 -10.62
C LYS A 21 10.78 4.15 -10.27
N LEU A 22 10.69 2.98 -10.89
CA LEU A 22 11.58 1.82 -10.68
C LEU A 22 13.09 2.15 -10.65
N LYS A 23 13.56 3.08 -11.50
CA LYS A 23 14.98 3.49 -11.52
C LYS A 23 15.44 4.16 -10.23
N ASN A 24 14.53 4.78 -9.49
CA ASN A 24 14.83 5.43 -8.22
C ASN A 24 14.64 4.48 -7.03
N PHE A 25 14.02 3.32 -7.23
CA PHE A 25 13.64 2.42 -6.14
C PHE A 25 14.85 1.79 -5.45
N MET A 26 15.88 1.43 -6.21
CA MET A 26 17.09 0.78 -5.65
C MET A 26 17.90 1.73 -4.76
N ASP A 27 17.76 3.05 -4.96
CA ASP A 27 18.46 4.08 -4.18
C ASP A 27 17.63 4.59 -3.00
N MET A 28 16.36 4.18 -2.89
CA MET A 28 15.46 4.60 -1.82
C MET A 28 15.81 3.95 -0.49
N LYS A 29 15.73 4.75 0.57
CA LYS A 29 15.85 4.31 1.96
C LYS A 29 14.47 4.12 2.57
N PHE A 30 14.42 3.41 3.69
CA PHE A 30 13.18 3.22 4.46
C PHE A 30 12.47 4.55 4.78
N GLU A 31 13.24 5.61 4.97
CA GLU A 31 12.76 6.96 5.29
C GLU A 31 11.93 7.58 4.16
N ASP A 32 12.18 7.17 2.91
CA ASP A 32 11.46 7.66 1.73
C ASP A 32 10.05 7.05 1.62
N PHE A 33 9.78 5.97 2.37
CA PHE A 33 8.49 5.27 2.40
C PHE A 33 7.60 5.66 3.58
N VAL A 34 8.12 6.46 4.52
CA VAL A 34 7.36 6.89 5.69
C VAL A 34 7.07 8.39 5.66
N THR A 35 5.87 8.74 6.09
CA THR A 35 5.42 10.13 6.16
C THR A 35 4.75 10.38 7.51
N ASN A 36 4.34 11.62 7.76
CA ASN A 36 3.49 11.96 8.90
C ASN A 36 2.19 11.13 8.97
N ARG A 37 1.70 10.62 7.82
CA ARG A 37 0.56 9.70 7.78
C ARG A 37 0.90 8.32 8.33
N SER A 38 2.13 7.84 8.12
CA SER A 38 2.59 6.56 8.68
C SER A 38 2.57 6.59 10.22
N ALA A 39 2.83 7.74 10.84
CA ALA A 39 2.71 7.91 12.29
C ALA A 39 1.27 7.76 12.82
N LEU A 40 0.26 8.01 11.97
CA LEU A 40 -1.14 7.86 12.36
C LEU A 40 -1.51 6.41 12.66
N LEU A 41 -0.81 5.43 12.08
CA LEU A 41 -1.01 4.01 12.38
C LEU A 41 -0.84 3.76 13.88
N PHE A 42 0.31 4.16 14.43
CA PHE A 42 0.65 4.00 15.85
C PHE A 42 -0.36 4.70 16.75
N LYS A 43 -0.73 5.94 16.41
CA LYS A 43 -1.72 6.70 17.18
C LYS A 43 -3.13 6.09 17.14
N ARG A 44 -3.60 5.65 15.96
CA ARG A 44 -4.96 5.12 15.79
C ARG A 44 -5.12 3.73 16.38
N MET A 45 -4.09 2.91 16.28
CA MET A 45 -4.08 1.54 16.80
C MET A 45 -3.59 1.46 18.25
N SER A 46 -3.27 2.61 18.88
CA SER A 46 -2.72 2.70 20.24
C SER A 46 -1.49 1.79 20.44
N LEU A 47 -0.62 1.74 19.43
CA LEU A 47 0.60 0.92 19.47
C LEU A 47 1.69 1.68 20.24
N PRO A 48 2.52 0.97 21.02
CA PRO A 48 3.73 1.57 21.56
C PRO A 48 4.69 1.92 20.41
N ASP A 49 5.29 3.11 20.47
CA ASP A 49 6.19 3.65 19.44
C ASP A 49 7.58 4.01 20.00
N THR A 50 7.82 3.76 21.28
CA THR A 50 9.09 3.98 22.00
C THR A 50 10.29 3.33 21.30
N PHE A 51 10.11 2.13 20.76
CA PHE A 51 11.16 1.39 20.05
C PHE A 51 11.60 2.09 18.76
N LEU A 52 10.78 2.96 18.15
CA LEU A 52 11.17 3.70 16.94
C LEU A 52 12.32 4.68 17.20
N HIS A 53 12.55 5.05 18.47
CA HIS A 53 13.58 5.99 18.89
C HIS A 53 14.95 5.35 19.10
N VAL A 54 15.03 4.02 19.07
CA VAL A 54 16.28 3.27 19.23
C VAL A 54 16.70 2.64 17.90
N ASP A 55 17.96 2.18 17.83
CA ASP A 55 18.51 1.56 16.63
C ASP A 55 17.67 0.33 16.22
N PRO A 56 17.26 0.20 14.94
CA PRO A 56 16.56 -0.98 14.42
C PRO A 56 17.23 -2.31 14.75
N GLN A 57 18.56 -2.34 14.90
CA GLN A 57 19.31 -3.56 15.26
C GLN A 57 18.95 -4.10 16.65
N ILE A 58 18.42 -3.28 17.54
CA ILE A 58 18.04 -3.69 18.91
C ILE A 58 16.53 -3.80 19.11
N TRP A 59 15.71 -3.65 18.07
CA TRP A 59 14.25 -3.76 18.17
C TRP A 59 13.78 -5.12 18.68
N GLU A 60 14.45 -6.20 18.27
CA GLU A 60 14.16 -7.56 18.76
C GLU A 60 14.39 -7.72 20.27
N HIS A 61 15.05 -6.77 20.92
CA HIS A 61 15.26 -6.77 22.38
C HIS A 61 14.28 -5.84 23.11
N GLN A 62 13.37 -5.17 22.39
CA GLN A 62 12.40 -4.25 22.96
C GLN A 62 11.05 -4.97 23.17
N GLU A 63 10.55 -4.99 24.41
CA GLU A 63 9.23 -5.55 24.70
C GLU A 63 8.12 -4.83 23.92
N ASP A 64 8.25 -3.51 23.79
CA ASP A 64 7.27 -2.68 23.12
C ASP A 64 7.18 -2.98 21.62
N TYR A 65 8.29 -3.38 21.00
CA TYR A 65 8.30 -3.87 19.63
C TYR A 65 7.43 -5.12 19.47
N TYR A 66 7.58 -6.12 20.35
CA TYR A 66 6.76 -7.33 20.29
C TYR A 66 5.27 -7.09 20.56
N LYS A 67 4.95 -6.16 21.47
CA LYS A 67 3.54 -5.76 21.71
C LYS A 67 2.93 -5.17 20.45
N ALA A 68 3.63 -4.27 19.77
CA ALA A 68 3.18 -3.69 18.50
C ALA A 68 3.10 -4.76 17.40
N LEU A 69 4.12 -5.60 17.27
CA LEU A 69 4.19 -6.67 16.28
C LEU A 69 3.00 -7.62 16.37
N LYS A 70 2.67 -8.10 17.57
CA LYS A 70 1.54 -9.01 17.80
C LYS A 70 0.20 -8.43 17.35
N ILE A 71 0.01 -7.11 17.52
CA ILE A 71 -1.21 -6.43 17.08
C ILE A 71 -1.23 -6.33 15.55
N ILE A 72 -0.09 -5.98 14.93
CA ILE A 72 0.03 -5.86 13.47
C ILE A 72 -0.15 -7.23 12.78
N GLU A 73 0.44 -8.30 13.31
CA GLU A 73 0.28 -9.67 12.80
C GLU A 73 -1.17 -10.16 12.88
N GLY A 74 -1.95 -9.62 13.82
CA GLY A 74 -3.38 -9.90 13.94
C GLY A 74 -4.25 -9.15 12.92
N ILE A 75 -3.69 -8.18 12.18
CA ILE A 75 -4.42 -7.49 11.11
C ILE A 75 -4.44 -8.43 9.90
N PRO A 76 -5.62 -8.87 9.43
CA PRO A 76 -5.68 -9.68 8.23
C PRO A 76 -5.14 -8.85 7.06
N VAL A 77 -4.08 -9.34 6.41
CA VAL A 77 -3.66 -8.84 5.10
C VAL A 77 -4.63 -9.40 4.08
N VAL A 78 -5.87 -8.91 4.12
CA VAL A 78 -6.84 -9.21 3.09
C VAL A 78 -6.38 -8.48 1.84
N ASN A 79 -5.99 -9.25 0.83
CA ASN A 79 -5.82 -8.75 -0.52
C ASN A 79 -7.19 -8.48 -1.16
N ASP A 80 -8.11 -7.92 -0.38
CA ASP A 80 -9.52 -7.76 -0.67
C ASP A 80 -9.72 -6.99 -1.98
N HIS A 81 -8.84 -6.04 -2.27
CA HIS A 81 -8.87 -5.30 -3.53
C HIS A 81 -8.47 -6.15 -4.73
N ALA A 82 -7.37 -6.91 -4.67
CA ALA A 82 -7.00 -7.76 -5.81
C ALA A 82 -7.92 -8.98 -5.93
N GLU A 83 -8.38 -9.56 -4.83
CA GLU A 83 -9.39 -10.62 -4.83
C GLU A 83 -10.71 -10.12 -5.42
N ARG A 84 -11.13 -8.89 -5.08
CA ARG A 84 -12.30 -8.26 -5.67
C ARG A 84 -12.11 -7.90 -7.14
N ASP A 85 -10.93 -7.42 -7.56
CA ASP A 85 -10.64 -7.15 -8.96
C ASP A 85 -10.61 -8.45 -9.79
N ILE A 86 -10.02 -9.53 -9.25
CA ILE A 86 -10.01 -10.86 -9.88
C ILE A 86 -11.43 -11.44 -9.96
N ALA A 87 -12.21 -11.34 -8.87
CA ALA A 87 -13.59 -11.81 -8.86
C ALA A 87 -14.45 -11.01 -9.85
N LEU A 88 -14.29 -9.69 -9.89
CA LEU A 88 -14.99 -8.81 -10.83
C LEU A 88 -14.65 -9.19 -12.26
N ILE A 89 -13.36 -9.33 -12.61
CA ILE A 89 -12.94 -9.75 -13.95
C ILE A 89 -13.49 -11.14 -14.28
N LYS A 90 -13.38 -12.13 -13.40
CA LYS A 90 -13.92 -13.47 -13.65
C LYS A 90 -15.43 -13.46 -13.88
N GLU A 91 -16.19 -12.75 -13.05
CA GLU A 91 -17.65 -12.66 -13.17
C GLU A 91 -18.09 -11.85 -14.39
N PHE A 92 -17.40 -10.75 -14.71
CA PHE A 92 -17.72 -9.92 -15.87
C PHE A 92 -17.31 -10.60 -17.18
N ASN A 93 -16.16 -11.26 -17.23
CA ASN A 93 -15.71 -12.00 -18.42
C ASN A 93 -16.74 -13.06 -18.77
N GLY A 94 -17.17 -13.86 -17.80
CA GLY A 94 -18.22 -14.85 -18.02
C GLY A 94 -19.56 -14.28 -18.50
N LYS A 95 -19.80 -12.95 -18.41
CA LYS A 95 -21.02 -12.27 -18.86
C LYS A 95 -20.84 -11.42 -20.13
N ILE A 96 -19.66 -10.87 -20.38
CA ILE A 96 -19.35 -10.03 -21.54
C ILE A 96 -18.83 -10.86 -22.70
N THR A 97 -17.85 -11.73 -22.46
CA THR A 97 -17.23 -12.53 -23.50
C THR A 97 -16.55 -13.79 -22.95
N HIS A 98 -16.83 -14.93 -23.57
CA HIS A 98 -16.15 -16.19 -23.27
C HIS A 98 -14.84 -16.37 -24.04
N PHE A 99 -14.45 -15.40 -24.88
CA PHE A 99 -13.25 -15.46 -25.72
C PHE A 99 -12.14 -14.58 -25.14
N GLU A 100 -10.98 -15.17 -24.89
CA GLU A 100 -9.83 -14.47 -24.31
C GLU A 100 -9.36 -13.29 -25.18
N ASP A 101 -9.35 -13.44 -26.51
CA ASP A 101 -8.93 -12.37 -27.42
C ASP A 101 -9.80 -11.10 -27.27
N GLN A 102 -11.11 -11.26 -27.09
CA GLN A 102 -12.02 -10.13 -26.92
C GLN A 102 -11.85 -9.46 -25.54
N LEU A 103 -11.54 -10.25 -24.52
CA LEU A 103 -11.18 -9.74 -23.21
C LEU A 103 -9.91 -8.91 -23.28
N GLU A 104 -8.89 -9.38 -24.00
CA GLU A 104 -7.63 -8.65 -24.14
C GLU A 104 -7.84 -7.28 -24.81
N PHE A 105 -8.62 -7.23 -25.90
CA PHE A 105 -9.00 -5.95 -26.52
C PHE A 105 -9.77 -5.03 -25.56
N LEU A 106 -10.71 -5.58 -24.79
CA LEU A 106 -11.48 -4.79 -23.82
C LEU A 106 -10.58 -4.21 -22.72
N LEU A 107 -9.62 -4.98 -22.21
CA LEU A 107 -8.68 -4.53 -21.19
C LEU A 107 -7.82 -3.36 -21.68
N GLN A 108 -7.36 -3.41 -22.94
CA GLN A 108 -6.62 -2.31 -23.56
C GLN A 108 -7.45 -1.02 -23.65
N VAL A 109 -8.74 -1.13 -24.02
CA VAL A 109 -9.65 0.02 -24.08
C VAL A 109 -9.91 0.61 -22.68
N ILE A 110 -10.09 -0.25 -21.66
CA ILE A 110 -10.28 0.19 -20.28
C ILE A 110 -9.03 0.90 -19.75
N GLU A 111 -7.84 0.37 -20.05
CA GLU A 111 -6.57 0.98 -19.64
C GLU A 111 -6.40 2.36 -20.27
N GLU A 112 -6.65 2.50 -21.57
CA GLU A 112 -6.58 3.79 -22.25
C GLU A 112 -7.63 4.77 -21.71
N HIS A 113 -8.86 4.32 -21.44
CA HIS A 113 -9.88 5.15 -20.81
C HIS A 113 -9.43 5.66 -19.43
N ARG A 114 -8.87 4.80 -18.58
CA ARG A 114 -8.34 5.20 -17.25
C ARG A 114 -7.17 6.16 -17.37
N ARG A 115 -6.36 6.05 -18.42
CA ARG A 115 -5.24 6.98 -18.71
C ARG A 115 -5.75 8.36 -19.11
N VAL A 116 -6.78 8.41 -19.97
CA VAL A 116 -7.38 9.67 -20.45
C VAL A 116 -8.25 10.34 -19.37
N TYR A 117 -8.91 9.54 -18.54
CA TYR A 117 -9.84 10.00 -17.49
C TYR A 117 -9.46 9.46 -16.11
N PRO A 118 -8.39 9.99 -15.48
CA PRO A 118 -7.84 9.46 -14.24
C PRO A 118 -8.71 9.73 -12.99
N ASP A 119 -9.62 10.71 -13.06
CA ASP A 119 -10.44 11.17 -11.94
C ASP A 119 -11.90 10.65 -11.98
N CYS A 120 -12.22 9.77 -12.93
CA CYS A 120 -13.54 9.13 -13.07
C CYS A 120 -13.69 7.87 -12.18
#